data_AF-A0A2H3K8S8-F1
#
_entry.id   AF-A0A2H3K8S8-F1
#
_cell.length_a   1.000
_cell.length_b   1.000
_cell.length_c   1.000
_cell.angle_alpha   90.00
_cell.angle_beta   90.00
_cell.angle_gamma   90.00
#
_symmetry.space_group_name_H-M   'P 1'
#
loop_
_entity.id
_entity.type
_entity.pdbx_description
1 polymer ?
#
loop_
_entity_poly.entity_id
_entity_poly.type
_entity_poly.pdbx_seq_one_letter_code
_entity_poly.pdbx_strand_id
1 'polypeptide(L)'
;MTKKKFSIDLNSFPKWGEINWIDLEITNSIYALEKLIEVQDEALHQVEEDLFRKIKNTERSNGDLDEMTLDMYVEHLHGIEQRIILEFERIQDSSQITTIFSIFESKLKLVCDNISSEFKYNPEPRKINSIIHKHWHFLNSFLQEDIRPLEKHFTPIYNRNTLRNIIVHQNSIADIKQYNELKNFNGISFYEGIDSYYIYEISKTFIRELLALVKLFFEILIKILTKKTNQLWTMKKE
;
A
#
# COMPACT_ATOMS: atom_id res chain seq x y z
N MET A 1 24.83 -6.52 30.16
CA MET A 1 24.19 -5.43 29.39
C MET A 1 22.95 -4.97 30.14
N THR A 2 23.02 -3.81 30.78
CA THR A 2 21.91 -3.20 31.51
C THR A 2 20.84 -2.72 30.52
N LYS A 3 19.65 -3.34 30.54
CA LYS A 3 18.46 -2.81 29.84
C LYS A 3 18.21 -1.39 30.38
N LYS A 4 18.46 -0.35 29.58
CA LYS A 4 18.01 1.03 29.90
C LYS A 4 16.51 0.96 30.17
N LYS A 5 16.11 1.24 31.41
CA LYS A 5 14.70 1.30 31.83
C LYS A 5 14.13 2.58 31.23
N PHE A 6 13.30 2.45 30.19
CA PHE A 6 12.49 3.56 29.69
C PHE A 6 11.51 3.98 30.79
N SER A 7 11.44 5.28 31.09
CA SER A 7 10.45 5.82 32.03
C SER A 7 9.13 6.07 31.29
N ILE A 8 8.11 5.29 31.59
CA ILE A 8 6.73 5.53 31.15
C ILE A 8 6.02 6.28 32.27
N ASP A 9 5.35 7.40 31.96
CA ASP A 9 4.51 8.10 32.93
C ASP A 9 3.14 7.40 32.99
N LEU A 10 2.88 6.66 34.07
CA LEU A 10 1.61 5.94 34.27
C LEU A 10 0.47 6.87 34.69
N ASN A 11 0.72 8.18 34.89
CA ASN A 11 -0.32 9.11 35.34
C ASN A 11 -1.31 9.48 34.23
N SER A 12 -0.90 9.47 32.97
CA SER A 12 -1.71 9.74 31.77
C SER A 12 -2.08 8.44 31.05
N PHE A 13 -3.02 7.70 31.61
CA PHE A 13 -3.47 6.45 30.98
C PHE A 13 -4.37 6.75 29.78
N PRO A 14 -4.17 6.08 28.61
CA PRO A 14 -5.09 6.24 27.50
C PRO A 14 -6.50 5.88 27.96
N LYS A 15 -7.44 6.80 27.74
CA LYS A 15 -8.85 6.46 27.91
C LYS A 15 -9.19 5.44 26.84
N TRP A 16 -10.01 4.44 27.17
CA TRP A 16 -10.54 3.50 26.19
C TRP A 16 -11.17 4.18 24.96
N GLY A 17 -11.69 5.39 25.13
CA GLY A 17 -12.14 6.25 24.02
C GLY A 17 -11.05 6.58 23.00
N GLU A 18 -9.80 6.78 23.42
CA GLU A 18 -8.68 7.10 22.52
C GLU A 18 -8.29 5.90 21.64
N ILE A 19 -8.20 4.69 22.23
CA ILE A 19 -7.92 3.47 21.44
C ILE A 19 -9.05 3.20 20.44
N ASN A 20 -10.30 3.35 20.87
CA ASN A 20 -11.47 3.19 19.98
C ASN A 20 -11.49 4.24 18.87
N TRP A 21 -11.08 5.48 19.17
CA TRP A 21 -10.99 6.53 18.17
C TRP A 21 -9.90 6.24 17.13
N ILE A 22 -8.72 5.76 17.57
CA ILE A 22 -7.64 5.33 16.66
C ILE A 22 -8.13 4.18 15.76
N ASP A 23 -8.79 3.17 16.33
CA ASP A 23 -9.35 2.04 15.59
C ASP A 23 -10.36 2.48 14.53
N LEU A 24 -11.28 3.37 14.93
CA LEU A 24 -12.26 3.98 14.02
C LEU A 24 -11.59 4.76 12.89
N GLU A 25 -10.62 5.61 13.20
CA GLU A 25 -9.92 6.48 12.26
C GLU A 25 -9.11 5.67 11.23
N ILE A 26 -8.49 4.58 11.67
CA ILE A 26 -7.77 3.64 10.79
C ILE A 26 -8.77 2.88 9.91
N THR A 27 -9.81 2.32 10.51
CA THR A 27 -10.84 1.55 9.80
C THR A 27 -11.52 2.38 8.71
N ASN A 28 -11.92 3.61 9.04
CA ASN A 28 -12.52 4.55 8.08
C ASN A 28 -11.60 4.84 6.89
N SER A 29 -10.31 5.02 7.15
CA SER A 29 -9.34 5.33 6.09
C SER A 29 -9.08 4.15 5.17
N ILE A 30 -9.02 2.94 5.73
CA ILE A 30 -8.87 1.71 4.94
C ILE A 30 -10.13 1.46 4.11
N TYR A 31 -11.32 1.62 4.69
CA TYR A 31 -12.57 1.47 3.96
C TYR A 31 -12.72 2.51 2.84
N ALA A 32 -12.36 3.76 3.11
CA ALA A 32 -12.36 4.81 2.09
C ALA A 32 -11.38 4.48 0.94
N LEU A 33 -10.22 3.90 1.26
CA LEU A 33 -9.26 3.43 0.25
C LEU A 33 -9.78 2.24 -0.55
N GLU A 34 -10.43 1.26 0.08
CA GLU A 34 -11.12 0.15 -0.60
C GLU A 34 -12.12 0.71 -1.62
N LYS A 35 -12.97 1.66 -1.20
CA LYS A 35 -13.95 2.30 -2.07
C LYS A 35 -13.34 3.15 -3.18
N LEU A 36 -12.24 3.85 -2.92
CA LEU A 36 -11.53 4.60 -3.94
C LEU A 36 -11.02 3.67 -5.05
N ILE A 37 -10.41 2.54 -4.67
CA ILE A 37 -9.91 1.55 -5.63
C ILE A 37 -11.05 0.95 -6.46
N GLU A 38 -12.17 0.58 -5.81
CA GLU A 38 -13.36 0.07 -6.51
C GLU A 38 -13.88 1.08 -7.54
N VAL A 39 -14.06 2.35 -7.15
CA VAL A 39 -14.55 3.40 -8.07
C VAL A 39 -13.59 3.64 -9.23
N GLN A 40 -12.28 3.61 -8.98
CA GLN A 40 -11.27 3.76 -10.05
C GLN A 40 -11.33 2.58 -11.02
N ASP A 41 -11.44 1.35 -10.52
CA ASP A 41 -11.54 0.14 -11.36
C ASP A 41 -12.83 0.17 -12.20
N GLU A 42 -13.98 0.56 -11.61
CA GLU A 42 -15.24 0.71 -12.34
C GLU A 42 -15.17 1.79 -13.42
N ALA A 43 -14.56 2.94 -13.12
CA ALA A 43 -14.41 4.03 -14.09
C ALA A 43 -13.53 3.63 -15.29
N LEU A 44 -12.40 2.95 -15.05
CA LEU A 44 -11.53 2.45 -16.11
C LEU A 44 -12.28 1.44 -17.00
N HIS A 45 -13.00 0.52 -16.37
CA HIS A 45 -13.78 -0.49 -17.08
C HIS A 45 -14.84 0.14 -18.00
N GLN A 46 -15.53 1.19 -17.55
CA GLN A 46 -16.50 1.91 -18.39
C GLN A 46 -15.85 2.54 -19.63
N VAL A 47 -14.66 3.13 -19.48
CA VAL A 47 -13.90 3.73 -20.58
C VAL A 47 -13.46 2.66 -21.59
N GLU A 48 -12.99 1.50 -21.11
CA GLU A 48 -12.66 0.35 -21.95
C GLU A 48 -13.86 -0.18 -22.73
N GLU A 49 -15.01 -0.33 -22.07
CA GLU A 49 -16.24 -0.79 -22.71
C GLU A 49 -16.76 0.19 -23.77
N ASP A 50 -16.62 1.49 -23.53
CA ASP A 50 -16.97 2.53 -24.50
C ASP A 50 -16.09 2.42 -25.75
N LEU A 51 -14.77 2.30 -25.59
CA LEU A 51 -13.84 2.13 -26.71
C LEU A 51 -14.13 0.82 -27.47
N PHE A 52 -14.33 -0.28 -26.76
CA PHE A 52 -14.66 -1.56 -27.37
C PHE A 52 -15.94 -1.47 -28.23
N ARG A 53 -16.96 -0.76 -27.74
CA ARG A 53 -18.19 -0.50 -28.51
C ARG A 53 -17.91 0.35 -29.76
N LYS A 54 -17.07 1.39 -29.67
CA LYS A 54 -16.68 2.21 -30.83
C LYS A 54 -15.94 1.39 -31.90
N ILE A 55 -15.00 0.56 -31.48
CA ILE A 55 -14.23 -0.33 -32.38
C ILE A 55 -15.19 -1.30 -33.07
N LYS A 56 -16.03 -2.01 -32.32
CA LYS A 56 -17.02 -2.95 -32.89
C LYS A 56 -17.99 -2.30 -33.86
N ASN A 57 -18.41 -1.07 -33.60
CA ASN A 57 -19.27 -0.32 -34.52
C ASN A 57 -18.52 0.03 -35.81
N THR A 58 -17.24 0.42 -35.69
CA THR A 58 -16.38 0.72 -36.85
C THR A 58 -16.17 -0.53 -37.71
N GLU A 59 -15.87 -1.68 -37.09
CA GLU A 59 -15.73 -2.97 -37.76
C GLU A 59 -17.00 -3.35 -38.52
N ARG A 60 -18.16 -3.25 -37.85
CA ARG A 60 -19.46 -3.56 -38.47
C ARG A 60 -19.80 -2.64 -39.65
N SER A 61 -19.52 -1.35 -39.54
CA SER A 61 -19.80 -0.37 -40.59
C SER A 61 -18.85 -0.48 -41.79
N ASN A 62 -17.73 -1.19 -41.66
CA ASN A 62 -16.71 -1.34 -42.70
C ASN A 62 -16.42 -2.81 -43.03
N GLY A 63 -17.39 -3.71 -42.80
CA GLY A 63 -17.22 -5.16 -42.95
C GLY A 63 -16.97 -5.65 -44.38
N ASP A 64 -17.05 -4.76 -45.37
CA ASP A 64 -16.71 -5.06 -46.78
C ASP A 64 -15.20 -4.88 -47.07
N LEU A 65 -14.43 -4.31 -46.14
CA LEU A 65 -12.98 -4.24 -46.23
C LEU A 65 -12.34 -5.60 -45.96
N ASP A 66 -11.20 -5.87 -46.57
CA ASP A 66 -10.38 -7.00 -46.16
C ASP A 66 -9.80 -6.78 -44.75
N GLU A 67 -9.50 -7.88 -44.05
CA GLU A 67 -9.08 -7.88 -42.64
C GLU A 67 -7.87 -6.96 -42.37
N MET A 68 -6.86 -6.98 -43.24
CA MET A 68 -5.66 -6.17 -43.06
C MET A 68 -5.96 -4.68 -43.21
N THR A 69 -6.76 -4.30 -44.20
CA THR A 69 -7.18 -2.91 -44.39
C THR A 69 -8.07 -2.44 -43.24
N LEU A 70 -8.96 -3.32 -42.74
CA LEU A 70 -9.83 -3.01 -41.62
C LEU A 70 -9.03 -2.77 -40.33
N ASP A 71 -8.05 -3.62 -40.03
CA ASP A 71 -7.18 -3.48 -38.85
C ASP A 71 -6.39 -2.16 -38.89
N MET A 72 -5.78 -1.83 -40.03
CA MET A 72 -5.07 -0.56 -40.20
C MET A 72 -5.99 0.65 -40.03
N TYR A 73 -7.24 0.53 -40.50
CA TYR A 73 -8.23 1.59 -40.37
C TYR A 73 -8.71 1.77 -38.92
N VAL A 74 -8.95 0.67 -38.20
CA VAL A 74 -9.28 0.67 -36.77
C VAL A 74 -8.12 1.26 -35.96
N GLU A 75 -6.87 0.86 -36.23
CA GLU A 75 -5.70 1.43 -35.56
C GLU A 75 -5.56 2.92 -35.84
N HIS A 76 -5.79 3.36 -37.09
CA HIS A 76 -5.74 4.78 -37.44
C HIS A 76 -6.77 5.61 -36.68
N LEU A 77 -8.01 5.12 -36.57
CA LEU A 77 -9.11 5.83 -35.93
C LEU A 77 -9.04 5.79 -34.40
N HIS A 78 -8.71 4.64 -33.83
CA HIS A 78 -8.87 4.34 -32.40
C HIS A 78 -7.55 4.05 -31.68
N GLY A 79 -6.43 3.92 -32.39
CA GLY A 79 -5.14 3.52 -31.81
C GLY A 79 -4.58 4.52 -30.78
N ILE A 80 -4.87 5.82 -30.94
CA ILE A 80 -4.52 6.82 -29.91
C ILE A 80 -5.34 6.59 -28.63
N GLU A 81 -6.65 6.35 -28.76
CA GLU A 81 -7.53 6.10 -27.61
C GLU A 81 -7.13 4.81 -26.89
N GLN A 82 -6.80 3.74 -27.63
CA GLN A 82 -6.25 2.50 -27.06
C GLN A 82 -4.97 2.76 -26.23
N ARG A 83 -4.02 3.53 -26.77
CA ARG A 83 -2.78 3.87 -26.05
C ARG A 83 -3.03 4.72 -24.81
N ILE A 84 -3.98 5.64 -24.87
CA ILE A 84 -4.38 6.45 -23.72
C ILE A 84 -4.97 5.59 -22.61
N ILE A 85 -5.83 4.62 -22.94
CA ILE A 85 -6.41 3.71 -21.94
C ILE A 85 -5.33 2.87 -21.24
N LEU A 86 -4.39 2.31 -22.01
CA LEU A 86 -3.27 1.55 -21.44
C LEU A 86 -2.42 2.41 -20.49
N GLU A 87 -2.21 3.69 -20.83
CA GLU A 87 -1.49 4.62 -19.96
C GLU A 87 -2.31 4.98 -18.71
N PHE A 88 -3.63 5.13 -18.83
CA PHE A 88 -4.51 5.34 -17.68
C PHE A 88 -4.49 4.17 -16.71
N GLU A 89 -4.51 2.94 -17.20
CA GLU A 89 -4.38 1.74 -16.36
C GLU A 89 -3.09 1.78 -15.55
N ARG A 90 -1.95 2.07 -16.20
CA ARG A 90 -0.63 2.18 -15.54
C ARG A 90 -0.58 3.27 -14.49
N ILE A 91 -1.14 4.45 -14.81
CA ILE A 91 -1.21 5.58 -13.87
C ILE A 91 -2.08 5.20 -12.67
N GLN A 92 -3.22 4.55 -12.90
CA GLN A 92 -4.13 4.11 -11.87
C GLN A 92 -3.46 3.10 -10.92
N ASP A 93 -2.85 2.04 -11.44
CA ASP A 93 -2.19 1.01 -10.62
C ASP A 93 -1.06 1.60 -9.76
N SER A 94 -0.26 2.47 -10.39
CA SER A 94 0.82 3.21 -9.71
C SER A 94 0.30 4.10 -8.59
N SER A 95 -0.82 4.79 -8.85
CA SER A 95 -1.49 5.66 -7.89
C SER A 95 -2.08 4.86 -6.72
N GLN A 96 -2.73 3.73 -7.01
CA GLN A 96 -3.31 2.85 -6.00
C GLN A 96 -2.23 2.31 -5.04
N ILE A 97 -1.12 1.78 -5.56
CA ILE A 97 0.01 1.32 -4.73
C ILE A 97 0.56 2.46 -3.87
N THR A 98 0.81 3.61 -4.48
CA THR A 98 1.37 4.78 -3.77
C THR A 98 0.44 5.25 -2.65
N THR A 99 -0.87 5.23 -2.90
CA THR A 99 -1.89 5.62 -1.92
C THR A 99 -1.96 4.61 -0.77
N ILE A 100 -1.91 3.30 -1.06
CA ILE A 100 -1.87 2.26 -0.01
C ILE A 100 -0.70 2.47 0.94
N PHE A 101 0.52 2.69 0.42
CA PHE A 101 1.69 2.95 1.26
C PHE A 101 1.58 4.26 2.04
N SER A 102 1.00 5.30 1.44
CA SER A 102 0.82 6.60 2.09
C SER A 102 -0.17 6.50 3.26
N ILE A 103 -1.29 5.78 3.09
CA ILE A 103 -2.22 5.50 4.18
C ILE A 103 -1.55 4.66 5.26
N PHE A 104 -0.83 3.59 4.89
CA PHE A 104 -0.09 2.77 5.84
C PHE A 104 0.89 3.59 6.70
N GLU A 105 1.70 4.43 6.06
CA GLU A 105 2.65 5.31 6.75
C GLU A 105 1.94 6.32 7.67
N SER A 106 0.90 7.00 7.16
CA SER A 106 0.17 8.01 7.93
C SER A 106 -0.50 7.43 9.17
N LYS A 107 -1.04 6.21 9.08
CA LYS A 107 -1.72 5.55 10.19
C LYS A 107 -0.74 4.92 11.18
N LEU A 108 0.42 4.44 10.72
CA LEU A 108 1.54 4.14 11.62
C LEU A 108 1.98 5.37 12.41
N LYS A 109 2.11 6.52 11.74
CA LYS A 109 2.45 7.78 12.40
C LYS A 109 1.40 8.15 13.45
N LEU A 110 0.12 8.11 13.10
CA LEU A 110 -0.99 8.39 14.02
C LEU A 110 -0.87 7.56 15.31
N VAL A 111 -0.63 6.25 15.18
CA VAL A 111 -0.45 5.37 16.34
C VAL A 111 0.77 5.77 17.17
N CYS A 112 1.91 6.03 16.53
CA CYS A 112 3.14 6.42 17.23
C CYS A 112 2.98 7.76 17.97
N ASP A 113 2.35 8.75 17.35
CA ASP A 113 2.09 10.06 17.94
C ASP A 113 1.20 9.92 19.19
N ASN A 114 0.13 9.11 19.11
CA ASN A 114 -0.77 8.86 20.23
C ASN A 114 -0.08 8.13 21.38
N ILE A 115 0.76 7.12 21.08
CA ILE A 115 1.58 6.47 22.13
C ILE A 115 2.52 7.50 22.78
N SER A 116 3.12 8.37 21.97
CA SER A 116 4.04 9.39 22.47
C SER A 116 3.35 10.40 23.39
N SER A 117 2.16 10.87 23.02
CA SER A 117 1.40 11.84 23.80
C SER A 117 0.84 11.24 25.09
N GLU A 118 0.22 10.07 25.01
CA GLU A 118 -0.45 9.45 26.16
C GLU A 118 0.57 8.91 27.17
N PHE A 119 1.60 8.19 26.72
CA PHE A 119 2.56 7.55 27.62
C PHE A 119 3.81 8.40 27.91
N LYS A 120 3.90 9.62 27.35
CA LYS A 120 5.12 10.44 27.28
C LYS A 120 6.33 9.64 26.78
N TYR A 121 6.05 8.71 25.87
CA TYR A 121 7.05 7.75 25.39
C TYR A 121 7.81 8.33 24.22
N ASN A 122 9.11 8.57 24.40
CA ASN A 122 9.96 9.09 23.34
C ASN A 122 11.25 8.25 23.23
N PRO A 123 11.30 7.25 22.34
CA PRO A 123 12.48 6.41 22.19
C PRO A 123 13.65 7.22 21.60
N GLU A 124 14.87 6.84 21.96
CA GLU A 124 16.07 7.49 21.40
C GLU A 124 16.05 7.43 19.87
N PRO A 125 16.28 8.56 19.18
CA PRO A 125 16.24 8.60 17.73
C PRO A 125 17.34 7.71 17.15
N ARG A 126 16.95 6.76 16.31
CA ARG A 126 17.88 6.01 15.46
C ARG A 126 17.96 6.64 14.07
N LYS A 127 19.17 6.70 13.52
CA LYS A 127 19.38 7.05 12.11
C LYS A 127 18.84 5.93 11.23
N ILE A 128 17.58 6.04 10.84
CA ILE A 128 16.87 5.11 9.95
C ILE A 128 16.44 5.91 8.72
N ASN A 129 16.70 5.38 7.52
CA ASN A 129 16.45 6.09 6.26
C ASN A 129 15.00 5.96 5.75
N SER A 130 14.26 4.93 6.17
CA SER A 130 12.84 4.72 5.79
C SER A 130 11.90 5.23 6.88
N ILE A 131 10.90 6.04 6.51
CA ILE A 131 9.90 6.58 7.45
C ILE A 131 9.06 5.44 8.04
N ILE A 132 8.59 4.50 7.21
CA ILE A 132 7.90 3.29 7.65
C ILE A 132 8.75 2.52 8.69
N HIS A 133 10.06 2.38 8.44
CA HIS A 133 10.94 1.68 9.36
C HIS A 133 11.20 2.45 10.66
N LYS A 134 11.14 3.79 10.65
CA LYS A 134 11.17 4.61 11.88
C LYS A 134 9.96 4.32 12.77
N HIS A 135 8.76 4.31 12.18
CA HIS A 135 7.53 4.00 12.93
C HIS A 135 7.51 2.55 13.42
N TRP A 136 7.99 1.60 12.61
CA TRP A 136 8.17 0.21 13.05
C TRP A 136 9.13 0.08 14.24
N HIS A 137 10.28 0.77 14.19
CA HIS A 137 11.24 0.77 15.29
C HIS A 137 10.65 1.34 16.58
N PHE A 138 9.88 2.44 16.47
CA PHE A 138 9.14 3.01 17.59
C PHE A 138 8.19 1.97 18.21
N LEU A 139 7.35 1.33 17.39
CA LEU A 139 6.39 0.32 17.85
C LEU A 139 7.07 -0.88 18.49
N ASN A 140 8.15 -1.39 17.89
CA ASN A 140 8.95 -2.48 18.44
C ASN A 140 9.50 -2.14 19.83
N SER A 141 9.98 -0.90 20.00
CA SER A 141 10.51 -0.43 21.28
C SER A 141 9.43 -0.32 22.37
N PHE A 142 8.21 0.09 22.00
CA PHE A 142 7.07 0.20 22.92
C PHE A 142 6.45 -1.16 23.27
N LEU A 143 6.19 -1.99 22.27
CA LEU A 143 5.50 -3.28 22.42
C LEU A 143 6.41 -4.40 22.94
N GLN A 144 7.72 -4.32 22.65
CA GLN A 144 8.71 -5.31 23.07
C GLN A 144 8.31 -6.73 22.63
N GLU A 145 8.23 -7.70 23.53
CA GLU A 145 7.93 -9.10 23.20
C GLU A 145 6.56 -9.28 22.54
N ASP A 146 5.62 -8.36 22.78
CA ASP A 146 4.29 -8.39 22.17
C ASP A 146 4.31 -8.06 20.66
N ILE A 147 5.44 -7.61 20.09
CA ILE A 147 5.57 -7.27 18.66
C ILE A 147 5.65 -8.50 17.74
N ARG A 148 6.08 -9.67 18.26
CA ARG A 148 6.39 -10.86 17.44
C ARG A 148 5.22 -11.29 16.53
N PRO A 149 3.95 -11.30 17.00
CA PRO A 149 2.82 -11.65 16.14
C PRO A 149 2.57 -10.64 15.02
N LEU A 150 3.02 -9.39 15.18
CA LEU A 150 2.84 -8.31 14.21
C LEU A 150 3.92 -8.29 13.12
N GLU A 151 5.14 -8.73 13.45
CA GLU A 151 6.28 -8.74 12.52
C GLU A 151 6.01 -9.54 11.25
N LYS A 152 5.34 -10.70 11.37
CA LYS A 152 4.94 -11.53 10.22
C LYS A 152 3.98 -10.83 9.25
N HIS A 153 3.29 -9.78 9.69
CA HIS A 153 2.38 -8.97 8.86
C HIS A 153 3.06 -7.70 8.36
N PHE A 154 4.03 -7.17 9.11
CA PHE A 154 4.82 -6.01 8.68
C PHE A 154 5.75 -6.35 7.51
N THR A 155 6.52 -7.44 7.62
CA THR A 155 7.56 -7.79 6.64
C THR A 155 7.03 -7.92 5.21
N PRO A 156 5.89 -8.59 4.95
CA PRO A 156 5.32 -8.64 3.60
C PRO A 156 4.95 -7.28 3.00
N ILE A 157 4.49 -6.32 3.82
CA ILE A 157 4.17 -4.95 3.38
C ILE A 157 5.47 -4.21 3.09
N TYR A 158 6.43 -4.28 4.01
CA TYR A 158 7.72 -3.62 3.88
C TYR A 158 8.51 -4.09 2.66
N ASN A 159 8.53 -5.39 2.38
CA ASN A 159 9.24 -5.93 1.22
C ASN A 159 8.64 -5.44 -0.11
N ARG A 160 7.34 -5.11 -0.13
CA ARG A 160 6.68 -4.51 -1.30
C ARG A 160 6.92 -2.99 -1.40
N ASN A 161 7.52 -2.34 -0.40
CA ASN A 161 7.84 -0.91 -0.48
C ASN A 161 8.93 -0.62 -1.53
N THR A 162 9.76 -1.61 -1.88
CA THR A 162 10.69 -1.50 -3.01
C THR A 162 9.94 -1.17 -4.31
N LEU A 163 8.80 -1.82 -4.56
CA LEU A 163 7.95 -1.53 -5.73
C LEU A 163 7.48 -0.07 -5.77
N ARG A 164 6.97 0.44 -4.65
CA ARG A 164 6.55 1.85 -4.53
C ARG A 164 7.69 2.81 -4.90
N ASN A 165 8.91 2.53 -4.44
CA ASN A 165 10.05 3.39 -4.75
C ASN A 165 10.40 3.37 -6.24
N ILE A 166 10.31 2.21 -6.90
CA ILE A 166 10.56 2.08 -8.35
C ILE A 166 9.52 2.87 -9.14
N ILE A 167 8.24 2.72 -8.80
CA ILE A 167 7.13 3.44 -9.43
C ILE A 167 7.31 4.96 -9.26
N VAL A 168 7.51 5.43 -8.03
CA VAL A 168 7.49 6.88 -7.72
C VAL A 168 8.78 7.59 -8.14
N HIS A 169 9.93 6.93 -8.06
CA HIS A 169 11.23 7.60 -8.21
C HIS A 169 12.05 7.14 -9.41
N GLN A 170 11.67 6.06 -10.08
CA GLN A 170 12.47 5.43 -11.15
C GLN A 170 11.67 5.19 -12.42
N ASN A 171 10.50 5.82 -12.57
CA ASN A 171 9.64 5.69 -13.76
C ASN A 171 9.36 4.21 -14.11
N SER A 172 9.11 3.39 -13.09
CA SER A 172 8.87 1.94 -13.24
C SER A 172 10.05 1.13 -13.79
N ILE A 173 11.28 1.65 -13.73
CA ILE A 173 12.51 0.95 -14.16
C ILE A 173 13.29 0.50 -12.93
N ALA A 174 13.38 -0.80 -12.73
CA ALA A 174 14.13 -1.42 -11.65
C ALA A 174 15.59 -1.72 -12.07
N ASP A 175 16.52 -1.62 -11.11
CA ASP A 175 17.86 -2.18 -11.23
C ASP A 175 17.86 -3.72 -11.01
N ILE A 176 18.99 -4.37 -11.25
CA ILE A 176 19.16 -5.82 -11.07
C ILE A 176 18.82 -6.31 -9.66
N LYS A 177 19.12 -5.51 -8.63
CA LYS A 177 18.89 -5.90 -7.24
C LYS A 177 17.39 -5.85 -6.94
N GLN A 178 16.75 -4.75 -7.31
CA GLN A 178 15.31 -4.54 -7.16
C GLN A 178 14.49 -5.55 -7.96
N TYR A 179 14.90 -5.85 -9.19
CA TYR A 179 14.28 -6.90 -10.00
C TYR A 179 14.37 -8.27 -9.30
N ASN A 180 15.55 -8.65 -8.78
CA ASN A 180 15.70 -9.92 -8.07
C ASN A 180 14.87 -10.00 -6.78
N GLU A 181 14.64 -8.86 -6.11
CA GLU A 181 13.72 -8.78 -4.97
C GLU A 181 12.25 -8.97 -5.39
N LEU A 182 11.87 -8.48 -6.58
CA LEU A 182 10.47 -8.38 -7.00
C LEU A 182 9.98 -9.49 -7.93
N LYS A 183 10.85 -10.11 -8.74
CA LYS A 183 10.48 -11.04 -9.82
C LYS A 183 9.69 -12.28 -9.38
N ASN A 184 9.72 -12.60 -8.08
CA ASN A 184 9.02 -13.74 -7.52
C ASN A 184 7.64 -13.36 -6.92
N PHE A 185 7.27 -12.08 -6.93
CA PHE A 185 5.92 -11.69 -6.53
C PHE A 185 4.94 -11.97 -7.67
N ASN A 186 3.89 -12.73 -7.35
CA ASN A 186 2.79 -12.93 -8.28
C ASN A 186 2.13 -11.58 -8.62
N GLY A 187 1.83 -11.35 -9.90
CA GLY A 187 1.13 -10.15 -10.35
C GLY A 187 2.02 -8.94 -10.62
N ILE A 188 3.33 -9.12 -10.82
CA ILE A 188 4.21 -8.07 -11.34
C ILE A 188 4.92 -8.63 -12.57
N SER A 189 4.78 -7.95 -13.71
CA SER A 189 5.40 -8.38 -14.97
C SER A 189 6.49 -7.39 -15.42
N PHE A 190 7.59 -7.93 -15.95
CA PHE A 190 8.77 -7.16 -16.34
C PHE A 190 9.12 -7.37 -17.82
N TYR A 191 9.55 -6.30 -18.49
CA TYR A 191 10.37 -6.38 -19.71
C TYR A 191 11.85 -6.32 -19.31
N GLU A 192 12.62 -7.33 -19.72
CA GLU A 192 14.04 -7.46 -19.38
C GLU A 192 14.91 -6.82 -20.47
N GLY A 193 15.61 -5.73 -20.12
CA GLY A 193 16.67 -5.14 -20.92
C GLY A 193 18.06 -5.61 -20.47
N ILE A 194 19.12 -5.01 -21.03
CA ILE A 194 20.52 -5.42 -20.74
C ILE A 194 20.88 -5.15 -19.26
N ASP A 195 20.49 -3.99 -18.72
CA ASP A 195 20.75 -3.57 -17.33
C ASP A 195 19.54 -2.84 -16.70
N SER A 196 18.36 -3.02 -17.27
CA SER A 196 17.14 -2.30 -16.87
C SER A 196 15.92 -3.20 -16.97
N TYR A 197 15.10 -3.23 -15.92
CA TYR A 197 13.93 -4.10 -15.83
C TYR A 197 12.68 -3.23 -15.71
N TYR A 198 11.93 -3.09 -16.80
CA TYR A 198 10.76 -2.21 -16.83
C TYR A 198 9.52 -2.96 -16.38
N ILE A 199 8.83 -2.44 -15.36
CA ILE A 199 7.53 -2.95 -14.92
C ILE A 199 6.48 -2.46 -15.90
N TYR A 200 5.87 -3.39 -16.65
CA TYR A 200 4.86 -3.04 -17.66
C TYR A 200 3.43 -3.35 -17.23
N GLU A 201 3.25 -4.16 -16.20
CA GLU A 201 1.95 -4.61 -15.70
C GLU A 201 2.04 -4.91 -14.20
N ILE A 202 1.01 -4.51 -13.47
CA ILE A 202 0.78 -4.83 -12.07
C ILE A 202 -0.66 -5.33 -11.95
N SER A 203 -0.85 -6.57 -11.52
CA SER A 203 -2.19 -7.14 -11.48
C SER A 203 -3.05 -6.49 -10.39
N LYS A 204 -4.34 -6.31 -10.68
CA LYS A 204 -5.33 -5.85 -9.68
C LYS A 204 -5.37 -6.76 -8.44
N THR A 205 -5.10 -8.06 -8.61
CA THR A 205 -4.98 -9.02 -7.51
C THR A 205 -3.84 -8.64 -6.57
N PHE A 206 -2.67 -8.26 -7.09
CA PHE A 206 -1.55 -7.82 -6.26
C PHE A 206 -1.91 -6.59 -5.42
N ILE A 207 -2.59 -5.61 -6.01
CA ILE A 207 -3.02 -4.38 -5.33
C ILE A 207 -4.01 -4.71 -4.19
N ARG A 208 -4.99 -5.57 -4.46
CA ARG A 208 -5.97 -6.01 -3.46
C ARG A 208 -5.32 -6.80 -2.33
N GLU A 209 -4.37 -7.68 -2.64
CA GLU A 209 -3.59 -8.41 -1.62
C GLU A 209 -2.78 -7.47 -0.74
N LEU A 210 -2.12 -6.46 -1.32
CA LEU A 210 -1.37 -5.46 -0.56
C LEU A 210 -2.27 -4.69 0.41
N LEU A 211 -3.45 -4.27 -0.03
CA LEU A 211 -4.44 -3.60 0.82
C LEU A 211 -4.93 -4.51 1.95
N ALA A 212 -5.21 -5.78 1.65
CA ALA A 212 -5.63 -6.76 2.65
C ALA A 212 -4.55 -7.00 3.72
N LEU A 213 -3.27 -7.03 3.32
CA LEU A 213 -2.14 -7.12 4.25
C LEU A 213 -2.08 -5.90 5.19
N VAL A 214 -2.27 -4.68 4.65
CA VAL A 214 -2.30 -3.45 5.46
C VAL A 214 -3.46 -3.47 6.46
N LYS A 215 -4.65 -3.88 6.02
CA LYS A 215 -5.83 -4.04 6.89
C LYS A 215 -5.56 -5.02 8.03
N LEU A 216 -5.09 -6.22 7.71
CA LEU A 216 -4.79 -7.25 8.69
C LEU A 216 -3.70 -6.81 9.68
N PHE A 217 -2.68 -6.10 9.20
CA PHE A 217 -1.65 -5.53 10.06
C PHE A 217 -2.26 -4.61 11.13
N PHE A 218 -3.14 -3.68 10.73
CA PHE A 218 -3.73 -2.75 11.68
C PHE A 218 -4.71 -3.41 12.64
N GLU A 219 -5.54 -4.35 12.18
CA GLU A 219 -6.42 -5.13 13.06
C GLU A 219 -5.64 -5.86 14.17
N ILE A 220 -4.47 -6.39 13.84
CA ILE A 220 -3.61 -7.08 14.80
C ILE A 220 -2.89 -6.07 15.72
N LEU A 221 -2.40 -4.96 15.17
CA LEU A 221 -1.77 -3.90 15.94
C LEU A 221 -2.72 -3.35 17.00
N ILE A 222 -3.98 -3.05 16.67
CA ILE A 222 -4.98 -2.54 17.63
C ILE A 222 -5.26 -3.56 18.74
N LYS A 223 -5.36 -4.85 18.43
CA LYS A 223 -5.53 -5.91 19.44
C LYS A 223 -4.34 -5.96 20.40
N ILE A 224 -3.12 -5.87 19.87
CA ILE A 224 -1.89 -5.89 20.67
C ILE A 224 -1.80 -4.62 21.54
N LEU A 225 -2.09 -3.44 20.99
CA LEU A 225 -2.08 -2.18 21.72
C LEU A 225 -3.10 -2.16 22.85
N THR A 226 -4.31 -2.65 22.59
CA THR A 226 -5.36 -2.82 23.60
C THR A 226 -4.86 -3.69 24.76
N LYS A 227 -4.29 -4.86 24.45
CA LYS A 227 -3.73 -5.76 25.48
C LYS A 227 -2.61 -5.08 26.27
N LYS A 228 -1.66 -4.44 25.59
CA LYS A 228 -0.51 -3.77 26.22
C LYS A 228 -0.95 -2.66 27.16
N THR A 229 -1.90 -1.84 26.71
CA THR A 229 -2.44 -0.74 27.50
C THR A 229 -3.13 -1.26 28.76
N ASN A 230 -3.94 -2.33 28.64
CA ASN A 230 -4.59 -2.93 29.80
C ASN A 230 -3.62 -3.46 30.85
N GLN A 231 -2.54 -4.11 30.42
CA GLN A 231 -1.50 -4.60 31.33
C GLN A 231 -0.81 -3.46 32.09
N LEU A 232 -0.47 -2.39 31.38
CA LEU A 232 0.11 -1.21 32.01
C LEU A 232 -0.89 -0.56 33.00
N TRP A 233 -2.22 -0.66 32.74
CA TRP A 233 -3.25 -0.09 33.61
C TRP A 233 -3.40 -0.87 34.91
N THR A 234 -3.39 -2.20 34.82
CA THR A 234 -3.43 -3.08 36.00
C THR A 234 -2.21 -2.87 36.88
N MET A 235 -1.02 -2.68 36.28
CA MET A 235 0.21 -2.38 37.03
C MET A 235 0.19 -1.05 37.79
N LYS A 236 -0.69 -0.11 37.46
CA LYS A 236 -0.86 1.15 38.20
C LYS A 236 -1.72 0.98 39.45
N LYS A 237 -2.61 -0.01 39.47
CA LYS A 237 -3.57 -0.23 40.57
C LYS A 237 -2.97 -1.01 41.74
N GLU A 238 -1.87 -1.72 41.50
CA GLU A 238 -1.05 -2.40 42.51
C GLU A 238 0.00 -1.45 43.10
#